data_AF-A0A1H8AJ34-F1
#
_entry.id   AF-A0A1H8AJ34-F1
#
_cell.length_a   1.000
_cell.length_b   1.000
_cell.length_c   1.000
_cell.angle_alpha   90.00
_cell.angle_beta   90.00
_cell.angle_gamma   90.00
#
_symmetry.space_group_name_H-M   'P 1'
#
loop_
_entity.id
_entity.type
_entity.pdbx_description
1 polymer ?
#
loop_
_entity_poly.entity_id
_entity_poly.type
_entity_poly.pdbx_seq_one_letter_code
_entity_poly.pdbx_strand_id
1 'polypeptide(L)'
;MAYPQNDSGGDEPIQGDQLKSIVQRIERLEEEKKTIADDIKEVYAEAKDNGYDTKILRKVVALRRRDLDERKEEEAILDLYLQAVGECA
;
A
#
# COMPACT_ATOMS: atom_id res chain seq x y z
N MET A 1 -36.29 -19.13 -48.88
CA MET A 1 -36.06 -18.59 -47.52
C MET A 1 -34.64 -18.94 -47.14
N ALA A 2 -33.70 -18.02 -47.38
CA ALA A 2 -32.29 -18.22 -47.06
C ALA A 2 -32.01 -17.43 -45.79
N TYR A 3 -31.58 -18.11 -44.73
CA TYR A 3 -31.18 -17.44 -43.50
C TYR A 3 -29.83 -16.73 -43.71
N PRO A 4 -29.64 -15.52 -43.18
CA PRO A 4 -28.37 -14.81 -43.27
C PRO A 4 -27.32 -15.57 -42.46
N GLN A 5 -26.12 -15.73 -43.02
CA GLN A 5 -24.94 -16.14 -42.27
C GLN A 5 -24.57 -14.99 -41.33
N ASN A 6 -24.84 -15.15 -40.05
CA ASN A 6 -24.13 -14.39 -39.03
C ASN A 6 -22.76 -15.06 -38.84
N ASP A 7 -21.75 -14.57 -39.55
CA ASP A 7 -20.34 -14.78 -39.19
C ASP A 7 -20.04 -13.98 -37.92
N SER A 8 -20.56 -14.47 -36.80
CA SER A 8 -20.16 -14.07 -35.44
C SER A 8 -19.34 -15.20 -34.85
N GLY A 9 -18.22 -15.50 -35.49
CA GLY A 9 -17.31 -16.60 -35.13
C GLY A 9 -15.92 -16.07 -34.86
N GLY A 10 -15.78 -15.26 -33.81
CA GLY A 10 -14.51 -14.66 -33.43
C GLY A 10 -14.45 -14.34 -31.94
N ASP A 11 -15.10 -15.14 -31.09
CA ASP A 11 -14.80 -15.14 -29.66
C ASP A 11 -13.38 -15.70 -29.48
N GLU A 12 -12.41 -14.80 -29.50
CA GLU A 12 -10.98 -15.12 -29.41
C GLU A 12 -10.65 -15.87 -28.11
N PRO A 13 -10.19 -17.12 -28.16
CA PRO A 13 -9.68 -17.86 -26.99
C PRO A 13 -8.46 -17.18 -26.32
N ILE A 14 -7.96 -16.09 -26.91
CA ILE A 14 -6.80 -15.31 -26.50
C ILE A 14 -7.09 -14.49 -25.21
N GLN A 15 -8.34 -14.04 -24.99
CA GLN A 15 -8.68 -13.26 -23.79
C GLN A 15 -8.67 -14.10 -22.51
N GLY A 16 -9.05 -15.38 -22.60
CA GLY A 16 -9.10 -16.28 -21.45
C GLY A 16 -7.72 -16.61 -20.87
N ASP A 17 -6.73 -16.82 -21.73
CA ASP A 17 -5.37 -17.19 -21.29
C ASP A 17 -4.57 -15.98 -20.80
N GLN A 18 -4.80 -14.79 -21.37
CA GLN A 18 -4.25 -13.55 -20.85
C GLN A 18 -4.81 -13.22 -19.46
N LEU A 19 -6.12 -13.38 -19.25
CA LEU A 19 -6.76 -13.16 -17.95
C LEU A 19 -6.23 -14.14 -16.89
N LYS A 20 -6.13 -15.43 -17.22
CA LYS A 20 -5.53 -16.44 -16.32
C LYS A 20 -4.10 -16.09 -15.92
N SER A 21 -3.28 -15.64 -16.87
CA SER A 21 -1.89 -15.23 -16.60
C SER A 21 -1.81 -14.01 -15.66
N ILE A 22 -2.70 -13.02 -15.84
CA ILE A 22 -2.77 -11.86 -14.94
C ILE A 22 -3.19 -12.29 -13.53
N VAL A 23 -4.24 -13.12 -13.41
CA VAL A 23 -4.73 -13.60 -12.11
C VAL A 23 -3.66 -14.37 -11.35
N GLN A 24 -2.99 -15.34 -11.99
CA GLN A 24 -1.91 -16.12 -11.37
C GLN A 24 -0.75 -15.24 -10.89
N ARG A 25 -0.40 -14.20 -11.66
CA ARG A 25 0.64 -13.24 -11.25
C ARG A 25 0.21 -12.43 -10.03
N ILE A 26 -1.06 -12.00 -9.95
CA ILE A 26 -1.59 -11.25 -8.81
C ILE A 26 -1.64 -12.15 -7.56
N GLU A 27 -2.11 -13.39 -7.69
CA GLU A 27 -2.19 -14.33 -6.56
C GLU A 27 -0.81 -14.59 -5.94
N ARG A 28 0.22 -14.79 -6.78
CA ARG A 28 1.60 -14.93 -6.29
C ARG A 28 2.08 -13.68 -5.56
N LEU A 29 1.80 -12.48 -6.10
CA LEU A 29 2.18 -11.22 -5.46
C LEU A 29 1.44 -10.98 -4.15
N GLU A 30 0.17 -11.39 -4.03
CA GLU A 30 -0.58 -11.31 -2.77
C GLU A 30 -0.06 -12.29 -1.72
N GLU A 31 0.38 -13.49 -2.13
CA GLU A 31 1.06 -14.43 -1.24
C GLU A 31 2.39 -13.87 -0.73
N GLU A 32 3.25 -13.35 -1.62
CA GLU A 32 4.51 -12.70 -1.25
C GLU A 32 4.27 -11.51 -0.29
N LYS A 33 3.27 -10.68 -0.58
CA LYS A 33 2.87 -9.55 0.27
C LYS A 33 2.39 -10.01 1.65
N LYS A 34 1.70 -11.14 1.74
CA LYS A 34 1.28 -11.72 3.02
C LYS A 34 2.49 -12.14 3.84
N THR A 35 3.44 -12.86 3.23
CA THR A 35 4.69 -13.27 3.90
C THR A 35 5.45 -12.06 4.42
N ILE A 36 5.65 -11.04 3.59
CA ILE A 36 6.31 -9.78 4.00
C ILE A 36 5.54 -9.09 5.14
N ALA A 37 4.21 -9.08 5.08
CA ALA A 37 3.39 -8.48 6.12
C ALA A 37 3.50 -9.23 7.46
N ASP A 38 3.67 -10.55 7.42
CA ASP A 38 3.87 -11.36 8.61
C ASP A 38 5.28 -11.15 9.18
N ASP A 39 6.33 -11.12 8.34
CA ASP A 39 7.70 -10.77 8.77
C ASP A 39 7.74 -9.38 9.44
N ILE A 40 7.05 -8.39 8.88
CA ILE A 40 6.95 -7.05 9.49
C ILE A 40 6.31 -7.12 10.88
N LYS A 41 5.29 -7.96 11.08
CA LYS A 41 4.65 -8.12 12.40
C LYS A 41 5.61 -8.74 13.40
N GLU A 42 6.41 -9.72 12.99
CA GLU A 42 7.42 -10.36 13.84
C GLU A 42 8.46 -9.33 14.29
N VAL A 43 8.98 -8.48 13.39
CA VAL A 43 9.91 -7.39 13.76
C VAL A 43 9.29 -6.42 14.77
N TYR A 44 8.00 -6.07 14.61
CA TYR A 44 7.33 -5.23 15.60
C TYR A 44 7.10 -5.96 16.93
N ALA A 45 6.86 -7.28 16.92
CA ALA A 45 6.74 -8.07 18.14
C ALA A 45 8.07 -8.15 18.88
N GLU A 46 9.19 -8.41 18.18
CA GLU A 46 10.53 -8.37 18.75
C GLU A 46 10.85 -6.98 19.33
N ALA A 47 10.51 -5.91 18.63
CA ALA A 47 10.69 -4.55 19.14
C ALA A 47 9.90 -4.33 20.45
N LYS A 48 8.68 -4.88 20.54
CA LYS A 48 7.87 -4.81 21.76
C LYS A 48 8.52 -5.58 22.91
N ASP A 49 9.03 -6.78 22.66
CA ASP A 49 9.67 -7.63 23.66
C ASP A 49 10.98 -7.02 24.16
N ASN A 50 11.68 -6.28 23.30
CA ASN A 50 12.85 -5.47 23.66
C ASN A 50 12.49 -4.15 24.39
N GLY A 51 11.19 -3.87 24.63
CA GLY A 51 10.73 -2.72 25.39
C GLY A 51 10.47 -1.45 24.58
N TYR A 52 10.46 -1.52 23.24
CA TYR A 52 10.10 -0.37 22.40
C TYR A 52 8.58 -0.19 22.26
N ASP A 53 8.14 1.06 22.17
CA ASP A 53 6.75 1.38 21.81
C ASP A 53 6.52 1.21 20.31
N THR A 54 5.88 0.09 19.94
CA THR A 54 5.50 -0.22 18.55
C THR A 54 4.60 0.83 17.89
N LYS A 55 3.79 1.56 18.65
CA LYS A 55 2.93 2.64 18.13
C LYS A 55 3.78 3.82 17.66
N ILE A 56 4.81 4.18 18.44
CA ILE A 56 5.74 5.23 18.06
C ILE A 56 6.62 4.78 16.90
N LEU A 57 7.12 3.54 16.89
CA LEU A 57 7.90 3.01 15.77
C LEU A 57 7.12 3.05 14.44
N ARG A 58 5.84 2.68 14.44
CA ARG A 58 4.97 2.81 13.26
C ARG A 58 4.84 4.24 12.77
N LYS A 59 4.70 5.21 13.70
CA LYS A 59 4.69 6.64 13.36
C LYS A 59 6.02 7.07 12.75
N VAL A 60 7.16 6.65 13.30
CA VAL A 60 8.50 6.97 12.78
C VAL A 60 8.66 6.44 11.36
N VAL A 61 8.29 5.19 11.10
CA VAL A 61 8.34 4.61 9.75
C VAL A 61 7.42 5.35 8.78
N ALA A 62 6.20 5.68 9.20
CA ALA A 62 5.26 6.44 8.38
C ALA A 62 5.79 7.84 8.05
N LEU A 63 6.31 8.56 9.05
CA LEU A 63 6.95 9.86 8.86
C LEU A 63 8.11 9.73 7.88
N ARG A 64 9.01 8.77 8.07
CA ARG A 64 10.17 8.55 7.19
C ARG A 64 9.82 8.27 5.73
N ARG A 65 8.60 7.78 5.43
CA ARG A 65 8.13 7.55 4.06
C ARG A 65 7.60 8.81 3.38
N ARG A 66 7.23 9.85 4.14
CA ARG A 66 6.79 11.14 3.58
C ARG A 66 8.00 11.92 3.06
N ASP A 67 7.78 12.83 2.14
CA ASP A 67 8.83 13.71 1.65
C ASP A 67 9.40 14.57 2.80
N LEU A 68 10.70 14.90 2.74
CA LEU A 68 11.37 15.65 3.79
C LEU A 68 10.99 17.13 3.77
N ASP A 69 10.73 17.69 2.59
CA ASP A 69 10.40 19.09 2.43
C ASP A 69 8.93 19.33 2.76
N GLU A 70 8.02 18.43 2.34
CA GLU A 70 6.62 18.45 2.81
C GLU A 70 6.52 18.40 4.34
N ARG A 71 7.37 17.60 5.00
CA ARG A 71 7.40 17.52 6.48
C ARG A 71 7.84 18.83 7.14
N LYS A 72 8.86 19.48 6.60
CA LYS A 72 9.34 20.77 7.15
C LYS A 72 8.31 21.88 6.96
N GLU A 73 7.61 21.89 5.83
CA GLU A 73 6.54 22.85 5.58
C GLU A 73 5.37 22.64 6.55
N GLU A 74 4.93 21.39 6.74
CA GLU A 74 3.89 21.05 7.73
C GLU A 74 4.31 21.42 9.16
N GLU A 75 5.55 21.12 9.57
CA GLU A 75 6.08 21.50 10.90
C GLU A 75 6.12 23.01 11.10
N ALA A 76 6.56 23.78 10.10
CA ALA A 76 6.60 25.24 10.18
C ALA A 76 5.20 25.85 10.33
N ILE A 77 4.20 25.30 9.64
CA ILE A 77 2.79 25.75 9.75
C ILE A 77 2.22 25.34 11.12
N LEU A 78 2.53 24.14 11.60
CA LEU A 78 2.08 23.66 12.90
C LEU A 78 2.63 24.54 14.03
N ASP A 79 3.93 24.87 13.99
CA ASP A 79 4.56 25.75 14.97
C ASP A 79 3.92 27.14 14.98
N LEU A 80 3.61 27.71 13.81
CA LEU A 80 2.90 28.98 13.71
C LEU A 80 1.51 28.92 14.38
N TYR A 81 0.78 27.83 14.17
CA TYR A 81 -0.55 27.66 14.76
C TYR A 81 -0.48 27.41 16.27
N LEU A 82 0.49 26.63 16.75
CA LEU A 82 0.73 26.39 18.18
C LEU A 82 1.09 27.70 18.90
N GLN A 83 1.94 28.53 18.29
CA GLN A 83 2.23 29.89 18.78
C GLN A 83 0.97 30.75 18.86
N ALA A 84 0.10 30.68 17.85
CA ALA A 84 -1.13 31.47 17.81
C ALA A 84 -2.15 31.06 18.89
N VAL A 85 -2.19 29.78 19.30
CA VAL A 85 -3.09 29.30 20.37
C VAL A 85 -2.45 29.34 21.77
N GLY A 86 -1.20 29.78 21.87
CA GLY A 86 -0.50 29.96 23.15
C GLY A 86 0.07 28.67 23.75
N GLU A 87 0.06 27.56 23.01
CA GLU A 87 0.73 26.31 23.38
C GLU A 87 2.17 26.38 22.86
N CYS A 88 3.07 27.02 23.62
CA CYS A 88 4.50 27.00 23.30
C CYS A 88 5.04 25.60 23.59
N ALA A 89 5.65 24.97 22.59
CA ALA A 89 6.44 23.74 22.76
C ALA A 89 7.70 24.01 23.60
#